data_AF-A0A2M7V4C1-F1
#
_entry.id   AF-A0A2M7V4C1-F1
#
_cell.length_a   1.000
_cell.length_b   1.000
_cell.length_c   1.000
_cell.angle_alpha   90.00
_cell.angle_beta   90.00
_cell.angle_gamma   90.00
#
_symmetry.space_group_name_H-M   'P 1'
#
loop_
_entity.id
_entity.type
_entity.pdbx_description
1 polymer ?
#
loop_
_entity_poly.entity_id
_entity_poly.type
_entity_poly.pdbx_seq_one_letter_code
_entity_poly.pdbx_strand_id
1 'polypeptide(L)'
;MDSIDLEQEQLRHKTFLSMFRILLIFGIPAIVSYFLGGWIDTTYDMKPYGTLSVLGVAFLLSWTLTIRMYFQIDRAFRELRQKQEARENDENEKKTHKQQ
;
A
#
# COMPACT_ATOMS: atom_id res chain seq x y z
N MET A 1 6.44 12.92 -28.29
CA MET A 1 6.47 12.57 -26.86
C MET A 1 6.35 11.07 -26.83
N ASP A 2 7.48 10.39 -26.62
CA ASP A 2 7.59 8.96 -26.85
C ASP A 2 6.82 8.18 -25.79
N SER A 3 6.20 7.08 -26.19
CA SER A 3 5.37 6.22 -25.34
C SER A 3 6.10 5.71 -24.09
N ILE A 4 7.43 5.67 -24.13
CA ILE A 4 8.30 5.23 -23.03
C ILE A 4 8.30 6.22 -21.85
N ASP A 5 8.21 7.53 -22.11
CA ASP A 5 8.23 8.55 -21.04
C ASP A 5 6.94 8.49 -20.20
N LEU A 6 5.80 8.17 -20.83
CA LEU A 6 4.50 8.04 -20.19
C LEU A 6 4.43 6.85 -19.23
N GLU A 7 5.03 5.71 -19.60
CA GLU A 7 5.08 4.53 -18.73
C GLU A 7 5.96 4.74 -17.50
N GLN A 8 7.12 5.38 -17.68
CA GLN A 8 8.00 5.72 -16.56
C GLN A 8 7.32 6.66 -15.55
N GLU A 9 6.55 7.64 -16.02
CA GLU A 9 5.88 8.59 -15.15
C GLU A 9 4.76 7.93 -14.32
N GLN A 10 4.02 6.99 -14.92
CA GLN A 10 3.01 6.21 -14.22
C GLN A 10 3.62 5.27 -13.17
N LEU A 11 4.74 4.62 -13.49
CA LEU A 11 5.47 3.77 -12.54
C LEU A 11 5.99 4.58 -11.35
N ARG A 12 6.53 5.78 -11.61
CA ARG A 12 7.04 6.68 -10.58
C ARG A 12 5.93 7.16 -9.65
N HIS A 13 4.79 7.58 -10.21
CA HIS A 13 3.65 8.04 -9.42
C HIS A 13 3.06 6.92 -8.54
N LYS A 14 2.92 5.71 -9.08
CA LYS A 14 2.45 4.54 -8.31
C LYS A 14 3.43 4.15 -7.19
N THR A 15 4.73 4.26 -7.45
CA THR A 15 5.77 3.97 -6.46
C THR A 15 5.72 4.98 -5.31
N PHE A 16 5.60 6.27 -5.64
CA PHE A 16 5.46 7.34 -4.65
C PHE A 16 4.23 7.14 -3.75
N LEU A 17 3.08 6.83 -4.36
CA LEU A 17 1.85 6.58 -3.60
C LEU A 17 1.97 5.36 -2.69
N SER A 18 2.67 4.32 -3.14
CA SER A 18 2.92 3.12 -2.35
C SER A 18 3.83 3.40 -1.15
N MET A 19 4.88 4.21 -1.33
CA MET A 19 5.74 4.65 -0.23
C MET A 19 4.97 5.44 0.83
N PHE A 20 4.10 6.37 0.41
CA PHE A 20 3.27 7.13 1.35
C PHE A 20 2.30 6.23 2.12
N ARG A 21 1.76 5.21 1.46
CA ARG A 21 0.85 4.23 2.07
C ARG A 21 1.55 3.40 3.16
N ILE A 22 2.79 2.98 2.91
CA ILE A 22 3.63 2.28 3.90
C ILE A 22 3.89 3.19 5.10
N LEU A 23 4.25 4.46 4.85
CA LEU A 23 4.44 5.45 5.91
C LEU A 23 3.21 5.60 6.81
N LEU A 24 2.00 5.63 6.25
CA LEU A 24 0.78 5.71 7.06
C LEU A 24 0.51 4.43 7.87
N ILE A 25 0.81 3.26 7.31
CA ILE A 25 0.61 1.97 8.02
C ILE A 25 1.52 1.85 9.23
N PHE A 26 2.75 2.36 9.18
CA PHE A 26 3.65 2.36 10.34
C PHE A 26 3.49 3.60 11.21
N GLY A 27 3.25 4.76 10.60
CA GLY A 27 3.16 6.05 11.28
C GLY A 27 1.93 6.18 12.16
N ILE A 28 0.74 5.80 11.68
CA ILE A 28 -0.49 5.90 12.48
C ILE A 28 -0.41 5.03 13.73
N PRO A 29 -0.06 3.73 13.67
CA PRO A 29 0.04 2.89 14.85
C PRO A 29 1.16 3.31 15.81
N ALA A 30 2.29 3.82 15.30
CA ALA A 30 3.36 4.35 16.14
C ALA A 30 2.89 5.56 16.97
N ILE A 31 2.20 6.51 16.34
CA ILE A 31 1.62 7.68 17.04
C ILE A 31 0.59 7.21 18.07
N VAL A 32 -0.35 6.35 17.67
CA VAL A 32 -1.40 5.82 18.55
C VAL A 32 -0.79 5.10 19.76
N SER A 33 0.27 4.32 19.55
CA SER A 33 0.96 3.59 20.62
C SER A 33 1.66 4.51 21.61
N TYR A 34 2.27 5.58 21.12
CA TYR A 34 2.94 6.55 21.98
C TYR A 34 1.93 7.22 22.94
N PHE A 35 0.78 7.64 22.43
CA PHE A 35 -0.27 8.26 23.25
C PHE A 35 -0.97 7.26 24.19
N LEU A 36 -1.41 6.10 23.67
CA LEU A 36 -2.09 5.09 24.49
C LEU A 36 -1.15 4.44 25.50
N GLY A 37 0.08 4.12 25.08
CA GLY A 37 1.12 3.57 25.93
C GLY A 37 1.48 4.50 27.07
N GLY A 38 1.69 5.78 26.77
CA GLY A 38 1.94 6.82 27.79
C GLY A 38 0.78 7.00 28.78
N TRP A 39 -0.46 6.90 28.31
CA TRP A 39 -1.64 6.96 29.19
C TRP A 39 -1.72 5.76 30.13
N ILE A 40 -1.49 4.55 29.63
CA ILE A 40 -1.47 3.31 30.43
C ILE A 40 -0.34 3.36 31.46
N ASP A 41 0.85 3.75 31.02
CA ASP A 41 2.03 3.92 31.87
C ASP A 41 1.77 4.88 33.03
N THR A 42 1.05 5.98 32.79
CA THR A 42 0.72 6.97 33.82
C THR A 42 -0.41 6.51 34.74
N THR A 43 -1.35 5.69 34.23
CA THR A 43 -2.52 5.23 34.99
C THR A 43 -2.20 4.04 35.91
N TYR A 44 -1.33 3.13 35.46
CA TYR A 44 -0.98 1.90 36.19
C TYR A 44 0.40 1.98 36.88
N ASP A 45 1.10 3.11 36.78
CA ASP A 45 2.45 3.34 37.31
C ASP A 45 3.48 2.29 36.84
N MET A 46 3.27 1.78 35.62
CA MET A 46 4.06 0.69 35.02
C MET A 46 5.11 1.20 34.02
N LYS A 47 5.60 2.45 34.16
CA LYS A 47 6.60 3.00 33.24
C LYS A 47 7.89 2.15 33.25
N PRO A 48 8.46 1.78 32.08
CA PRO A 48 7.99 2.00 30.70
C PRO A 48 7.32 0.76 30.06
N TYR A 49 6.95 -0.24 30.85
CA TYR A 49 6.50 -1.55 30.37
C TYR A 49 5.14 -1.50 29.67
N GLY A 50 4.23 -0.60 30.06
CA GLY A 50 2.95 -0.41 29.38
C GLY A 50 3.14 0.18 27.98
N THR A 51 3.97 1.21 27.84
CA THR A 51 4.34 1.74 26.52
C THR A 51 5.00 0.68 25.65
N LEU A 52 5.96 -0.10 26.20
CA LEU A 52 6.62 -1.17 25.45
C LEU A 52 5.64 -2.24 24.94
N SER A 53 4.68 -2.62 25.78
CA SER A 53 3.69 -3.65 25.46
C SER A 53 2.73 -3.18 24.37
N VAL A 54 2.23 -1.95 24.47
CA VAL A 54 1.35 -1.35 23.43
C VAL A 54 2.10 -1.20 22.12
N LEU A 55 3.37 -0.77 22.16
CA LEU A 55 4.20 -0.59 20.99
C LEU A 55 4.47 -1.94 20.30
N GLY A 56 4.73 -3.00 21.07
CA GLY A 56 4.85 -4.37 20.56
C GLY A 56 3.59 -4.86 19.87
N VAL A 57 2.41 -4.66 20.48
CA VAL A 57 1.12 -5.05 19.88
C VAL A 57 0.85 -4.25 18.60
N ALA A 58 1.07 -2.94 18.61
CA ALA A 58 0.87 -2.10 17.44
C ALA A 58 1.83 -2.45 16.30
N PHE A 59 3.07 -2.83 16.62
CA PHE A 59 4.01 -3.33 15.62
C PHE A 59 3.46 -4.59 14.92
N LEU A 60 2.98 -5.57 15.68
CA LEU A 60 2.40 -6.81 15.13
C LEU A 60 1.13 -6.54 14.30
N LEU A 61 0.28 -5.62 14.75
CA LEU A 61 -0.91 -5.20 14.00
C LEU A 61 -0.52 -4.49 12.69
N SER A 62 0.46 -3.60 12.74
CA SER A 62 1.00 -2.90 11.56
C SER A 62 1.57 -3.89 10.55
N TRP A 63 2.30 -4.90 11.02
CA TRP A 63 2.87 -5.96 10.18
C TRP A 63 1.77 -6.78 9.49
N THR A 64 0.75 -7.19 10.24
CA THR A 64 -0.39 -7.95 9.71
C THR A 64 -1.16 -7.14 8.66
N LEU A 65 -1.39 -5.85 8.92
CA LEU A 65 -2.02 -4.93 7.95
C LEU A 65 -1.17 -4.74 6.70
N THR A 66 0.16 -4.60 6.86
CA THR A 66 1.10 -4.46 5.74
C THR A 66 1.04 -5.68 4.83
N ILE A 67 1.09 -6.89 5.39
CA ILE A 67 1.00 -8.14 4.63
C ILE A 67 -0.32 -8.19 3.87
N ARG A 68 -1.45 -7.92 4.53
CA ARG A 68 -2.77 -7.94 3.89
C ARG A 68 -2.87 -6.90 2.76
N MET A 69 -2.32 -5.71 2.97
CA MET A 69 -2.31 -4.66 1.96
C MET A 69 -1.45 -5.05 0.76
N TYR A 70 -0.29 -5.67 0.99
CA TYR A 70 0.58 -6.18 -0.07
C TYR A 70 -0.17 -7.17 -0.97
N PHE A 71 -0.88 -8.15 -0.38
CA PHE A 71 -1.70 -9.09 -1.14
C PHE A 71 -2.84 -8.41 -1.92
N GLN A 72 -3.48 -7.38 -1.37
CA GLN A 72 -4.51 -6.62 -2.09
C GLN A 72 -3.92 -5.84 -3.28
N ILE A 73 -2.78 -5.18 -3.09
CA ILE A 73 -2.12 -4.40 -4.14
C ILE A 73 -1.67 -5.34 -5.27
N ASP A 74 -1.06 -6.47 -4.93
CA ASP A 74 -0.60 -7.44 -5.93
C ASP A 74 -1.75 -8.05 -6.73
N ARG A 75 -2.91 -8.29 -6.09
CA ARG A 75 -4.13 -8.69 -6.80
C ARG A 75 -4.65 -7.59 -7.73
N ALA A 76 -4.67 -6.34 -7.27
CA ALA A 76 -5.11 -5.21 -8.07
C ALA A 76 -4.21 -4.95 -9.28
N PHE A 77 -2.89 -5.16 -9.16
CA PHE A 77 -1.96 -5.08 -10.28
C PHE A 77 -2.20 -6.17 -11.32
N ARG A 78 -2.46 -7.41 -10.89
CA ARG A 78 -2.81 -8.50 -11.81
C ARG A 78 -4.09 -8.23 -12.60
N GLU A 79 -5.12 -7.72 -11.94
CA GLU A 79 -6.39 -7.34 -12.61
C GLU A 79 -6.20 -6.18 -13.59
N LEU A 80 -5.36 -5.20 -13.26
CA LEU A 80 -5.06 -4.09 -14.17
C LEU A 80 -4.32 -4.54 -15.43
N ARG A 81 -3.35 -5.46 -15.29
CA ARG A 81 -2.59 -6.00 -16.42
C ARG A 81 -3.48 -6.80 -17.37
N GLN A 82 -4.35 -7.67 -16.83
CA GLN A 82 -5.33 -8.40 -17.65
C GLN A 82 -6.30 -7.46 -18.38
N LYS A 83 -6.73 -6.37 -17.75
CA LYS A 83 -7.58 -5.37 -18.41
C LYS A 83 -6.87 -4.59 -19.51
N GLN A 84 -5.56 -4.35 -19.38
CA GLN A 84 -4.77 -3.71 -20.43
C GLN A 84 -4.59 -4.63 -21.64
N GLU A 85 -4.19 -5.88 -21.41
CA GLU A 85 -4.03 -6.89 -22.46
C GLU A 85 -5.34 -7.16 -23.22
N ALA A 86 -6.48 -7.22 -22.50
CA ALA A 86 -7.80 -7.39 -23.12
C ALA A 86 -8.20 -6.19 -24.00
N ARG A 87 -7.89 -4.96 -23.58
CA ARG A 87 -8.16 -3.76 -24.38
C ARG A 87 -7.28 -3.66 -25.62
N GLU A 88 -6.02 -4.06 -25.51
CA GLU A 88 -5.08 -4.04 -26.63
C GLU A 88 -5.46 -5.07 -27.70
N ASN A 89 -5.91 -6.27 -27.29
CA ASN A 89 -6.44 -7.26 -28.23
C ASN A 89 -7.74 -6.81 -28.92
N ASP A 90 -8.68 -6.21 -28.18
CA ASP A 90 -9.92 -5.64 -28.75
C ASP A 90 -9.64 -4.54 -29.77
N GLU A 91 -8.62 -3.70 -29.53
CA GLU A 91 -8.22 -2.65 -30.47
C GLU A 91 -7.53 -3.22 -31.72
N ASN A 92 -6.74 -4.29 -31.58
CA ASN A 92 -6.13 -4.97 -32.71
C ASN A 92 -7.16 -5.68 -33.58
N GLU A 93 -8.13 -6.41 -33.01
CA GLU A 93 -9.22 -7.03 -33.78
C GLU A 93 -10.04 -5.99 -34.57
N LYS A 94 -10.36 -4.84 -33.96
CA LYS A 94 -11.09 -3.76 -34.63
C LYS A 94 -10.30 -3.11 -35.77
N LYS A 95 -8.96 -3.08 -35.69
CA LYS A 95 -8.09 -2.57 -36.77
C LYS A 95 -7.98 -3.58 -37.91
N THR A 96 -7.88 -4.88 -37.61
CA THR A 96 -7.84 -5.95 -38.62
C THR A 96 -9.14 -6.04 -39.41
N HIS A 97 -10.30 -5.87 -38.75
CA HIS A 97 -11.61 -5.90 -39.43
C HIS A 97 -11.93 -4.65 -40.27
N LYS A 98 -11.22 -3.53 -40.08
CA LYS A 98 -11.38 -2.31 -40.92
C LYS A 98 -10.50 -2.30 -42.17
N GLN A 99 -9.57 -3.23 -42.31
CA GLN A 99 -8.66 -3.33 -43.46
C GLN A 99 -9.09 -4.39 -44.50
N GLN A 100 -10.15 -5.16 -44.22
CA GLN A 100 -10.86 -6.00 -45.21
C GLN A 100 -12.11 -5.28 -45.71
#